data_AF-A0A431NCP3-F1
#
_entry.id   AF-A0A431NCP3-F1
#
_cell.length_a   1.000
_cell.length_b   1.000
_cell.length_c   1.000
_cell.angle_alpha   90.00
_cell.angle_beta   90.00
_cell.angle_gamma   90.00
#
_symmetry.space_group_name_H-M   'P 1'
#
loop_
_entity.id
_entity.type
_entity.pdbx_description
1 polymer ?
#
loop_
_entity_poly.entity_id
_entity_poly.type
_entity_poly.pdbx_seq_one_letter_code
_entity_poly.pdbx_strand_id
1 'polypeptide(L)'
;MEFAEVVPADVFADLLSQREALAEKADLLAPLIVRVRAPLPVPIDPECAWRNLIDDACKARTAMKLNARPDIPVSRSLEPDPYFEIERCAICGAVEAPQPCIGVCIRKVGEFVLRAHHDTLACEVARFSAYCEAAFTLLRRMCSVTPRDGHWRTNLESFRAEAMRLPRTRERQVPRRRTMHATG
;
A
#
# COMPACT_ATOMS: atom_id res chain seq x y z
N MET A 1 -7.60 -30.57 18.55
CA MET A 1 -7.48 -30.08 17.16
C MET A 1 -8.20 -28.76 17.08
N GLU A 2 -7.73 -27.86 16.23
CA GLU A 2 -8.36 -26.56 16.01
C GLU A 2 -8.61 -26.35 14.52
N PHE A 3 -9.71 -25.66 14.21
CA PHE A 3 -10.01 -25.23 12.85
C PHE A 3 -9.24 -23.94 12.56
N ALA A 4 -8.59 -23.88 11.40
CA ALA A 4 -7.95 -22.69 10.90
C ALA A 4 -8.47 -22.34 9.52
N GLU A 5 -8.86 -21.08 9.32
CA GLU A 5 -9.17 -20.55 8.00
C GLU A 5 -7.88 -20.20 7.26
N VAL A 6 -7.79 -20.63 6.02
CA VAL A 6 -6.61 -20.43 5.17
C VAL A 6 -6.98 -19.94 3.78
N VAL A 7 -6.02 -19.25 3.14
CA VAL A 7 -6.07 -18.81 1.74
C VAL A 7 -4.98 -19.50 0.92
N PRO A 8 -5.17 -19.67 -0.39
CA PRO A 8 -4.10 -20.06 -1.31
C PRO A 8 -2.90 -19.10 -1.24
N ALA A 9 -1.68 -19.65 -1.24
CA ALA A 9 -0.46 -18.85 -1.12
C ALA A 9 -0.19 -17.94 -2.34
N ASP A 10 -0.67 -18.30 -3.53
CA ASP A 10 -0.61 -17.49 -4.74
C ASP A 10 -1.47 -16.21 -4.62
N VAL A 11 -2.67 -16.31 -4.08
CA VAL A 11 -3.54 -15.16 -3.77
C VAL A 11 -2.83 -14.22 -2.77
N PHE A 12 -2.19 -14.78 -1.74
CA PHE A 12 -1.39 -13.99 -0.80
C PHE A 12 -0.17 -13.34 -1.46
N ALA A 13 0.52 -14.03 -2.37
CA ALA A 13 1.68 -13.51 -3.09
C ALA A 13 1.31 -12.36 -4.04
N ASP A 14 0.15 -12.43 -4.70
CA ASP A 14 -0.38 -11.34 -5.52
C ASP A 14 -0.63 -10.10 -4.66
N LEU A 15 -1.23 -10.27 -3.48
CA LEU A 15 -1.50 -9.19 -2.55
C LEU A 15 -0.20 -8.56 -2.00
N LEU A 16 0.82 -9.37 -1.75
CA LEU A 16 2.15 -8.89 -1.33
C LEU A 16 2.79 -8.04 -2.44
N SER A 17 2.71 -8.51 -3.69
CA SER A 17 3.21 -7.78 -4.86
C SER A 17 2.51 -6.44 -5.04
N GLN A 18 1.19 -6.38 -4.80
CA GLN A 18 0.42 -5.13 -4.81
C GLN A 18 0.87 -4.18 -3.70
N ARG A 19 1.08 -4.70 -2.48
CA ARG A 19 1.56 -3.92 -1.35
C ARG A 19 2.92 -3.27 -1.64
N GLU A 20 3.85 -4.02 -2.23
CA GLU A 20 5.17 -3.50 -2.61
C GLU A 20 5.07 -2.38 -3.65
N ALA A 21 4.29 -2.58 -4.71
CA ALA A 21 4.07 -1.56 -5.74
C ALA A 21 3.44 -0.28 -5.17
N LEU A 22 2.50 -0.42 -4.24
CA LEU A 22 1.88 0.73 -3.57
C LEU A 22 2.84 1.41 -2.57
N ALA A 23 3.71 0.66 -1.90
CA ALA A 23 4.73 1.21 -1.03
C ALA A 23 5.75 2.05 -1.83
N GLU A 24 6.20 1.56 -2.99
CA GLU A 24 7.07 2.33 -3.90
C GLU A 24 6.40 3.63 -4.37
N LYS A 25 5.11 3.57 -4.77
CA LYS A 25 4.33 4.76 -5.12
C LYS A 25 4.23 5.74 -3.94
N ALA A 26 4.00 5.23 -2.73
CA ALA A 26 3.91 6.04 -1.53
C ALA A 26 5.25 6.73 -1.20
N ASP A 27 6.38 6.03 -1.38
CA ASP A 27 7.73 6.57 -1.18
C ASP A 27 8.04 7.71 -2.18
N LEU A 28 7.54 7.63 -3.41
CA LEU A 28 7.65 8.74 -4.39
C LEU A 28 6.82 9.96 -4.00
N LEU A 29 5.63 9.74 -3.44
CA LEU A 29 4.69 10.81 -3.08
C LEU A 29 5.01 11.49 -1.75
N ALA A 30 5.54 10.73 -0.78
CA ALA A 30 5.71 11.18 0.59
C ALA A 30 6.56 12.46 0.76
N PRO A 31 7.73 12.62 0.10
CA PRO A 31 8.53 13.84 0.22
C PRO A 31 7.76 15.09 -0.21
N LEU A 32 6.94 14.99 -1.25
CA LEU A 32 6.15 16.12 -1.74
C LEU A 32 5.01 16.46 -0.80
N ILE A 33 4.30 15.46 -0.28
CA ILE A 33 3.25 15.69 0.72
C ILE A 33 3.85 16.33 1.98
N VAL A 34 5.05 15.92 2.40
CA VAL A 34 5.78 16.58 3.51
C VAL A 34 6.05 18.06 3.20
N ARG A 35 6.48 18.37 1.98
CA ARG A 35 6.72 19.76 1.56
C ARG A 35 5.45 20.59 1.46
N VAL A 36 4.36 20.06 0.94
CA VAL A 36 3.05 20.74 0.91
C VAL A 36 2.52 20.99 2.33
N ARG A 37 2.80 20.07 3.27
CA ARG A 37 2.45 20.24 4.69
C ARG A 37 3.30 21.30 5.41
N ALA A 38 4.51 21.57 4.90
CA ALA A 38 5.42 22.49 5.55
C ALA A 38 4.80 23.90 5.61
N PRO A 39 4.96 24.62 6.73
CA PRO A 39 4.60 26.03 6.77
C PRO A 39 5.43 26.79 5.71
N LEU A 40 4.81 27.79 5.09
CA LEU A 40 5.52 28.76 4.26
C LEU A 40 6.64 29.40 5.10
N PRO A 41 7.91 29.26 4.70
CA PRO A 41 8.99 29.97 5.38
C PRO A 41 8.82 31.47 5.15
N VAL A 42 8.84 32.26 6.22
CA VAL A 42 8.98 33.72 6.11
C VAL A 42 10.48 34.02 5.94
N PRO A 43 10.93 34.82 4.95
CA PRO A 43 10.18 35.76 4.12
C PRO A 43 10.03 35.31 2.64
N ILE A 44 9.71 34.05 2.35
CA ILE A 44 9.58 33.60 0.95
C ILE A 44 8.34 34.23 0.31
N ASP A 45 8.52 34.76 -0.91
CA ASP A 45 7.44 35.18 -1.79
C ASP A 45 6.47 34.00 -2.05
N PRO A 46 5.18 34.12 -1.68
CA PRO A 46 4.19 33.06 -1.87
C PRO A 46 4.05 32.59 -3.32
N GLU A 47 4.27 33.46 -4.30
CA GLU A 47 4.23 33.07 -5.71
C GLU A 47 5.40 32.14 -6.06
N CYS A 48 6.64 32.51 -5.69
CA CYS A 48 7.82 31.65 -5.84
C CYS A 48 7.63 30.28 -5.14
N ALA A 49 7.10 30.28 -3.92
CA ALA A 49 6.81 29.03 -3.19
C ALA A 49 5.79 28.14 -3.94
N TRP A 50 4.72 28.73 -4.47
CA TRP A 50 3.72 28.04 -5.27
C TRP A 50 4.30 27.45 -6.56
N ARG A 51 5.07 28.25 -7.31
CA ARG A 51 5.69 27.80 -8.57
C ARG A 51 6.63 26.62 -8.34
N ASN A 52 7.46 26.66 -7.30
CA ASN A 52 8.34 25.56 -6.94
C ASN A 52 7.54 24.29 -6.60
N LEU A 53 6.49 24.40 -5.78
CA LEU A 53 5.64 23.26 -5.42
C LEU A 53 4.93 22.66 -6.65
N ILE A 54 4.45 23.50 -7.59
CA ILE A 54 3.86 23.00 -8.84
C ILE A 54 4.89 22.27 -9.69
N ASP A 55 6.09 22.83 -9.86
CA ASP A 55 7.15 22.21 -10.65
C ASP A 55 7.48 20.81 -10.11
N ASP A 56 7.63 20.70 -8.79
CA ASP A 56 7.87 19.42 -8.13
C ASP A 56 6.69 18.44 -8.25
N ALA A 57 5.45 18.93 -8.11
CA ALA A 57 4.26 18.12 -8.32
C ALA A 57 4.15 17.62 -9.77
N CYS A 58 4.49 18.45 -10.75
CA CYS A 58 4.54 18.10 -12.16
C CYS A 58 5.62 17.04 -12.44
N LYS A 59 6.83 17.22 -11.89
CA LYS A 59 7.92 16.24 -12.00
C LYS A 59 7.53 14.89 -11.43
N ALA A 60 6.94 14.84 -10.23
CA ALA A 60 6.51 13.57 -9.66
C ALA A 60 5.34 12.94 -10.41
N ARG A 61 4.38 13.73 -10.93
CA ARG A 61 3.33 13.20 -11.80
C ARG A 61 3.92 12.54 -13.04
N THR A 62 4.95 13.13 -13.65
CA THR A 62 5.66 12.54 -14.78
C THR A 62 6.43 11.28 -14.37
N ALA A 63 7.16 11.30 -13.26
CA ALA A 63 7.84 10.13 -12.73
C ALA A 63 6.87 8.98 -12.42
N MET A 64 5.69 9.27 -11.88
CA MET A 64 4.64 8.27 -11.63
C MET A 64 4.06 7.69 -12.91
N LYS A 65 3.95 8.47 -14.00
CA LYS A 65 3.54 7.96 -15.31
C LYS A 65 4.59 7.04 -15.92
N LEU A 66 5.88 7.39 -15.77
CA LEU A 66 6.99 6.59 -16.28
C LEU A 66 7.21 5.31 -15.46
N ASN A 67 7.02 5.39 -14.14
CA ASN A 67 7.11 4.27 -13.20
C ASN A 67 5.76 3.58 -12.97
N ALA A 68 4.73 3.90 -13.77
CA ALA A 68 3.50 3.15 -13.74
C ALA A 68 3.85 1.75 -14.24
N ARG A 69 4.08 0.80 -13.31
CA ARG A 69 3.92 -0.61 -13.64
C ARG A 69 2.56 -0.72 -14.35
N PRO A 70 2.47 -1.44 -15.49
CA PRO A 70 1.17 -1.78 -16.03
C PRO A 70 0.34 -2.30 -14.85
N ASP A 71 -0.91 -1.83 -14.72
CA ASP A 71 -1.81 -2.36 -13.70
C ASP A 71 -1.66 -3.87 -13.76
N ILE A 72 -1.01 -4.46 -12.74
CA ILE A 72 -0.93 -5.91 -12.64
C ILE A 72 -2.40 -6.27 -12.59
N PRO A 73 -2.94 -7.00 -13.57
CA PRO A 73 -4.32 -7.41 -13.50
C PRO A 73 -4.43 -8.08 -12.14
N VAL A 74 -5.23 -7.50 -11.24
CA VAL A 74 -5.72 -8.25 -10.08
C VAL A 74 -6.30 -9.48 -10.75
N SER A 75 -5.63 -10.62 -10.57
CA SER A 75 -5.86 -11.81 -11.39
C SER A 75 -7.36 -11.98 -11.57
N ARG A 76 -7.86 -11.75 -12.79
CA ARG A 76 -9.23 -12.07 -13.16
C ARG A 76 -9.26 -13.59 -13.24
N SER A 77 -9.63 -14.24 -12.14
CA SER A 77 -10.15 -15.63 -12.03
C SER A 77 -10.03 -16.06 -10.57
N LEU A 78 -11.02 -16.58 -9.86
CA LEU A 78 -12.43 -16.89 -10.09
C LEU A 78 -13.18 -16.34 -8.86
N GLU A 79 -14.48 -16.55 -8.72
CA GLU A 79 -15.01 -16.68 -7.36
C GLU A 79 -14.66 -18.09 -6.85
N PRO A 80 -13.65 -18.28 -5.98
CA PRO A 80 -13.71 -19.35 -5.01
C PRO A 80 -14.28 -18.76 -3.71
N ASP A 81 -14.98 -19.58 -2.93
CA ASP A 81 -15.15 -19.28 -1.51
C ASP A 81 -13.78 -18.87 -0.95
N PRO A 82 -13.60 -17.63 -0.46
CA PRO A 82 -12.28 -17.03 -0.34
C PRO A 82 -11.40 -17.70 0.71
N TYR A 83 -11.94 -18.64 1.47
CA TYR A 83 -11.30 -19.34 2.57
C TYR A 83 -11.83 -20.77 2.66
N PHE A 84 -11.01 -21.67 3.18
CA PHE A 84 -11.43 -23.01 3.59
C PHE A 84 -10.88 -23.30 4.98
N GLU A 85 -11.64 -24.09 5.72
CA GLU A 85 -11.27 -24.55 7.05
C GLU A 85 -10.41 -25.82 6.93
N ILE A 86 -9.32 -25.84 7.68
CA ILE A 86 -8.48 -27.03 7.86
C ILE A 86 -8.40 -27.39 9.34
N GLU A 87 -8.40 -28.67 9.65
CA GLU A 87 -8.08 -29.15 11.00
C GLU A 87 -6.57 -29.21 11.16
N ARG A 88 -6.06 -28.53 12.19
CA ARG A 88 -4.64 -28.57 12.54
C ARG A 88 -4.41 -28.97 13.99
N CYS A 89 -3.32 -29.67 14.24
CA CYS A 89 -2.83 -29.92 15.59
C CYS A 89 -2.22 -28.65 16.18
N ALA A 90 -2.76 -28.17 17.30
CA ALA A 90 -2.25 -26.99 17.99
C ALA A 90 -0.82 -27.14 18.56
N ILE A 91 -0.32 -28.38 18.71
CA ILE A 91 1.00 -28.66 19.28
C ILE A 91 2.07 -28.82 18.20
N CYS A 92 1.80 -29.58 17.13
CA CYS A 92 2.78 -29.89 16.09
C CYS A 92 2.51 -29.26 14.72
N GLY A 93 1.34 -28.62 14.53
CA GLY A 93 0.96 -27.98 13.27
C GLY A 93 0.55 -28.92 12.14
N ALA A 94 0.49 -30.24 12.39
CA ALA A 94 0.03 -31.20 11.40
C ALA A 94 -1.41 -30.88 10.95
N VAL A 95 -1.64 -30.90 9.64
CA VAL A 95 -2.95 -30.65 9.03
C VAL A 95 -3.54 -31.98 8.59
N GLU A 96 -4.73 -32.34 9.09
CA GLU A 96 -5.46 -33.52 8.63
C GLU A 96 -6.48 -33.12 7.56
N ALA A 97 -6.45 -33.83 6.43
CA ALA A 97 -7.48 -33.71 5.42
C ALA A 97 -8.71 -34.55 5.84
N PRO A 98 -9.95 -34.05 5.71
CA PRO A 98 -11.15 -34.77 6.16
C PRO A 98 -11.34 -36.15 5.51
N GLN A 99 -10.75 -36.40 4.33
CA GLN A 99 -10.68 -37.72 3.71
C GLN A 99 -9.31 -37.99 3.07
N PRO A 100 -8.77 -39.22 3.16
CA PRO A 100 -7.57 -39.61 2.44
C PRO A 100 -7.82 -39.53 0.92
N CYS A 101 -6.99 -38.75 0.23
CA CYS A 101 -7.06 -38.65 -1.22
C CYS A 101 -6.81 -40.03 -1.86
N ILE A 102 -7.79 -40.56 -2.58
CA ILE A 102 -7.68 -41.82 -3.33
C ILE A 102 -6.81 -41.72 -4.59
N GLY A 103 -6.04 -40.63 -4.76
CA GLY A 103 -5.06 -40.48 -5.83
C GLY A 103 -5.61 -40.19 -7.23
N VAL A 104 -6.92 -40.01 -7.40
CA VAL A 104 -7.56 -39.63 -8.69
C VAL A 104 -7.70 -38.12 -8.89
N CYS A 105 -7.36 -37.30 -7.89
CA CYS A 105 -7.41 -35.86 -8.05
C CYS A 105 -6.21 -35.37 -8.88
N ILE A 106 -6.48 -34.66 -9.98
CA ILE A 106 -5.45 -34.02 -10.81
C ILE A 106 -4.88 -32.76 -10.10
N ARG A 107 -5.47 -32.35 -8.97
CA ARG A 107 -5.07 -31.14 -8.24
C ARG A 107 -3.73 -31.38 -7.53
N LYS A 108 -2.81 -30.43 -7.73
CA LYS A 108 -1.48 -30.43 -7.10
C LYS A 108 -1.59 -30.17 -5.61
N VAL A 109 -0.59 -30.62 -4.85
CA VAL A 109 -0.36 -30.14 -3.48
C VAL A 109 -0.27 -28.60 -3.53
N GLY A 110 -1.08 -27.94 -2.70
CA GLY A 110 -1.16 -26.48 -2.63
C GLY A 110 -0.54 -25.95 -1.34
N GLU A 111 0.05 -24.76 -1.42
CA GLU A 111 0.54 -24.03 -0.26
C GLU A 111 -0.53 -23.05 0.22
N PHE A 112 -0.62 -22.89 1.53
CA PHE A 112 -1.69 -22.12 2.16
C PHE A 112 -1.13 -21.19 3.24
N VAL A 113 -1.79 -20.03 3.41
CA VAL A 113 -1.46 -19.03 4.42
C VAL A 113 -2.68 -18.83 5.31
N LEU A 114 -2.47 -18.61 6.62
CA LEU A 114 -3.57 -18.28 7.53
C LEU A 114 -4.30 -17.02 7.08
N ARG A 115 -5.64 -17.07 7.08
CA ARG A 115 -6.49 -15.94 6.73
C ARG A 115 -6.14 -14.67 7.50
N ALA A 116 -5.82 -14.78 8.79
CA ALA A 116 -5.44 -13.63 9.61
C ALA A 116 -4.25 -12.83 9.04
N HIS A 117 -3.27 -13.52 8.42
CA HIS A 117 -2.15 -12.85 7.75
C HIS A 117 -2.58 -12.19 6.44
N HIS A 118 -3.41 -12.87 5.65
CA HIS A 118 -4.01 -12.31 4.45
C HIS A 118 -4.81 -11.03 4.76
N ASP A 119 -5.69 -11.06 5.75
CA ASP A 119 -6.55 -9.95 6.13
C ASP A 119 -5.73 -8.74 6.63
N THR A 120 -4.68 -9.00 7.41
CA THR A 120 -3.73 -7.96 7.83
C THR A 120 -3.08 -7.27 6.63
N LEU A 121 -2.59 -8.06 5.67
CA LEU A 121 -1.95 -7.54 4.45
C LEU A 121 -2.97 -6.80 3.56
N ALA A 122 -4.21 -7.29 3.48
CA ALA A 122 -5.28 -6.65 2.73
C ALA A 122 -5.62 -5.26 3.30
N CYS A 123 -5.69 -5.15 4.63
CA CYS A 123 -5.84 -3.85 5.30
C CYS A 123 -4.66 -2.90 5.00
N GLU A 124 -3.42 -3.41 4.97
CA GLU A 124 -2.27 -2.59 4.59
C GLU A 124 -2.35 -2.09 3.14
N VAL A 125 -2.70 -2.98 2.20
CA VAL A 125 -2.89 -2.66 0.78
C VAL A 125 -3.97 -1.58 0.63
N ALA A 126 -5.12 -1.76 1.27
CA ALA A 126 -6.20 -0.78 1.25
C ALA A 126 -5.74 0.60 1.77
N ARG A 127 -4.98 0.62 2.87
CA ARG A 127 -4.42 1.86 3.44
C ARG A 127 -3.44 2.55 2.51
N PHE A 128 -2.51 1.81 1.90
CA PHE A 128 -1.55 2.39 0.96
C PHE A 128 -2.23 2.88 -0.32
N SER A 129 -3.21 2.14 -0.82
CA SER A 129 -4.02 2.51 -1.98
C SER A 129 -4.73 3.84 -1.75
N ALA A 130 -5.49 3.94 -0.64
CA ALA A 130 -6.20 5.17 -0.26
C ALA A 130 -5.24 6.37 -0.09
N TYR A 131 -4.07 6.17 0.52
CA TYR A 131 -3.06 7.22 0.63
C TYR A 131 -2.56 7.68 -0.75
N CYS A 132 -2.18 6.74 -1.62
CA CYS A 132 -1.65 7.06 -2.94
C CYS A 132 -2.68 7.80 -3.80
N GLU A 133 -3.92 7.34 -3.80
CA GLU A 133 -5.03 7.97 -4.53
C GLU A 133 -5.28 9.41 -4.05
N ALA A 134 -5.37 9.59 -2.73
CA ALA A 134 -5.65 10.90 -2.15
C ALA A 134 -4.48 11.88 -2.36
N ALA A 135 -3.24 11.43 -2.18
CA ALA A 135 -2.04 12.22 -2.45
C ALA A 135 -1.93 12.60 -3.94
N PHE A 136 -2.15 11.65 -4.84
CA PHE A 136 -2.12 11.91 -6.29
C PHE A 136 -3.21 12.88 -6.71
N THR A 137 -4.43 12.74 -6.17
CA THR A 137 -5.55 13.65 -6.42
C THR A 137 -5.23 15.07 -5.98
N LEU A 138 -4.62 15.24 -4.80
CA LEU A 138 -4.20 16.54 -4.31
C LEU A 138 -3.16 17.20 -5.23
N LEU A 139 -2.11 16.47 -5.60
CA LEU A 139 -1.05 16.97 -6.48
C LEU A 139 -1.59 17.32 -7.88
N ARG A 140 -2.47 16.46 -8.43
CA ARG A 140 -3.12 16.72 -9.72
C ARG A 140 -3.94 18.01 -9.68
N ARG A 141 -4.71 18.23 -8.61
CA ARG A 141 -5.47 19.47 -8.42
C ARG A 141 -4.53 20.67 -8.33
N MET A 142 -3.44 20.57 -7.59
CA MET A 142 -2.46 21.66 -7.46
C MET A 142 -1.86 22.06 -8.82
N CYS A 143 -1.47 21.08 -9.66
CA CYS A 143 -0.98 21.33 -11.02
C CYS A 143 -2.02 21.99 -11.96
N SER A 144 -3.32 21.89 -11.64
CA SER A 144 -4.41 22.46 -12.45
C SER A 144 -4.86 23.84 -11.98
N VAL A 145 -4.39 24.33 -10.84
CA VAL A 145 -4.78 25.63 -10.28
C VAL A 145 -3.77 26.71 -10.69
N THR A 146 -4.29 27.80 -11.25
CA THR A 146 -3.54 29.05 -11.47
C THR A 146 -4.11 30.10 -10.53
N PRO A 147 -3.43 30.39 -9.39
CA PRO A 147 -3.85 31.45 -8.48
C PRO A 147 -3.93 32.80 -9.19
N ARG A 148 -4.90 33.62 -8.80
CA ARG A 148 -4.92 35.05 -9.18
C ARG A 148 -3.96 35.82 -8.29
N ASP A 149 -3.54 37.00 -8.75
CA ASP A 149 -2.72 37.91 -7.96
C ASP A 149 -3.35 38.17 -6.59
N GLY A 150 -2.52 38.14 -5.53
CA GLY A 150 -2.95 38.27 -4.14
C GLY A 150 -3.51 36.99 -3.50
N HIS A 151 -3.81 35.92 -4.25
CA HIS A 151 -4.39 34.68 -3.72
C HIS A 151 -3.39 33.53 -3.53
N TRP A 152 -2.11 33.73 -3.84
CA TRP A 152 -1.05 32.73 -3.71
C TRP A 152 -1.00 32.10 -2.32
N ARG A 153 -1.04 32.92 -1.26
CA ARG A 153 -0.98 32.47 0.14
C ARG A 153 -2.22 31.66 0.53
N THR A 154 -3.41 32.16 0.23
CA THR A 154 -4.67 31.47 0.55
C THR A 154 -4.76 30.10 -0.12
N ASN A 155 -4.30 29.99 -1.37
CA ASN A 155 -4.23 28.71 -2.06
C ASN A 155 -3.23 27.76 -1.39
N LEU A 156 -2.02 28.23 -1.07
CA LEU A 156 -1.03 27.42 -0.35
C LEU A 156 -1.55 26.90 0.99
N GLU A 157 -2.23 27.75 1.77
CA GLU A 157 -2.83 27.36 3.05
C GLU A 157 -3.94 26.33 2.88
N SER A 158 -4.77 26.47 1.84
CA SER A 158 -5.83 25.51 1.52
C SER A 158 -5.24 24.14 1.17
N PHE A 159 -4.26 24.08 0.26
CA PHE A 159 -3.58 22.84 -0.10
C PHE A 159 -2.81 22.22 1.07
N ARG A 160 -2.22 23.04 1.94
CA ARG A 160 -1.60 22.57 3.19
C ARG A 160 -2.63 21.94 4.12
N ALA A 161 -3.78 22.56 4.32
CA ALA A 161 -4.85 22.01 5.16
C ALA A 161 -5.38 20.67 4.60
N GLU A 162 -5.51 20.56 3.27
CA GLU A 162 -5.82 19.28 2.62
C GLU A 162 -4.72 18.23 2.84
N ALA A 163 -3.46 18.59 2.65
CA ALA A 163 -2.33 17.67 2.85
C ALA A 163 -2.21 17.20 4.31
N MET A 164 -2.56 18.05 5.28
CA MET A 164 -2.55 17.71 6.71
C MET A 164 -3.59 16.63 7.07
N ARG A 165 -4.65 16.47 6.28
CA ARG A 165 -5.65 15.40 6.46
C ARG A 165 -5.21 14.04 5.92
N LEU A 166 -4.22 14.02 5.02
CA LEU A 166 -3.67 12.75 4.54
C LEU A 166 -3.01 11.99 5.70
N PRO A 167 -3.08 10.66 5.75
CA PRO A 167 -2.32 9.90 6.74
C PRO A 167 -0.81 10.11 6.54
N ARG A 168 -0.04 9.94 7.60
CA ARG A 168 1.43 9.91 7.51
C ARG A 168 1.83 8.50 7.12
N THR A 169 2.64 8.36 6.07
CA THR A 169 3.19 7.08 5.59
C THR A 169 4.24 6.46 6.51
N ARG A 170 4.17 6.70 7.83
CA ARG A 170 5.31 6.40 8.72
C ARG A 170 5.71 4.92 8.66
N GLU A 171 6.96 4.77 8.24
CA GLU A 171 7.94 3.71 8.49
C GLU A 171 7.68 2.34 7.87
N ARG A 172 8.56 1.99 6.92
CA ARG A 172 9.05 0.62 6.75
C ARG A 172 9.30 0.03 8.13
N GLN A 173 8.38 -0.76 8.66
CA GLN A 173 8.74 -1.79 9.63
C GLN A 173 9.58 -2.81 8.85
N VAL A 174 10.89 -2.56 8.77
CA VAL A 174 11.83 -3.63 8.46
C VAL A 174 11.66 -4.63 9.59
N PRO A 175 11.24 -5.89 9.31
CA PRO A 175 11.12 -6.88 10.36
C PRO A 175 12.50 -7.03 10.99
N ARG A 176 12.63 -6.67 12.27
CA ARG A 176 13.83 -6.98 13.06
C ARG A 176 14.00 -8.49 12.97
N ARG A 177 15.01 -8.97 12.25
CA ARG A 177 15.46 -10.37 12.33
C ARG A 177 15.64 -10.66 13.81
N ARG A 178 14.75 -11.46 14.40
CA ARG A 178 15.04 -12.13 15.68
C ARG A 178 16.23 -13.03 15.38
N THR A 179 17.42 -12.61 15.78
CA THR A 179 18.55 -13.51 15.93
C THR A 179 18.11 -14.58 16.92
N MET A 180 17.84 -15.79 16.43
CA MET A 180 17.70 -16.96 17.26
C MET A 180 19.02 -17.16 17.98
N HIS A 181 19.03 -16.97 19.29
CA HIS A 181 20.11 -17.45 20.13
C HIS A 181 20.06 -18.99 20.10
N ALA A 182 21.07 -19.60 19.51
CA ALA A 182 21.39 -21.01 19.71
C ALA A 182 21.93 -21.14 21.14
N THR A 183 21.13 -21.74 22.02
CA THR A 183 21.60 -22.21 23.31
C THR A 183 22.25 -23.57 23.08
N GLY A 184 23.55 -23.66 23.39
CA GLY A 184 24.27 -24.94 23.50
C GLY A 184 24.00 -25.65 24.81
#